data_AF-A0A9X2IG32-F1
#
_entry.id   AF-A0A9X2IG32-F1
#
_cell.length_a   1.000
_cell.length_b   1.000
_cell.length_c   1.000
_cell.angle_alpha   90.00
_cell.angle_beta   90.00
_cell.angle_gamma   90.00
#
_symmetry.space_group_name_H-M   'P 1'
#
loop_
_entity.id
_entity.type
_entity.pdbx_description
1 polymer ?
#
loop_
_entity_poly.entity_id
_entity_poly.type
_entity_poly.pdbx_seq_one_letter_code
_entity_poly.pdbx_strand_id
1 'polypeptide(L)'
;MNPIDFARSIRARERAVGYWVVLDDPVATERLARVGYDYVCLDAQHGLMGYEGLRNGFLAIDAGATSQAWVRAASNEAAGIGRALDAGATGVIVPLVDCCAHRWAQQVRPRAGRDLLPAHRHRRPLPGRLRRST
;
A
#
# COMPACT_ATOMS: atom_id res chain seq x y z
N MET A 1 -11.92 3.73 -1.91
CA MET A 1 -11.35 4.86 -1.10
C MET A 1 -9.87 5.00 -1.48
N ASN A 2 -9.23 6.16 -1.43
CA ASN A 2 -7.78 6.21 -1.69
C ASN A 2 -6.97 5.78 -0.45
N PRO A 3 -5.69 5.37 -0.59
CA PRO A 3 -4.85 4.96 0.53
C PRO A 3 -4.73 5.92 1.71
N ILE A 4 -4.67 7.23 1.42
CA ILE A 4 -4.47 8.25 2.46
C ILE A 4 -5.74 8.40 3.29
N ASP A 5 -6.90 8.41 2.64
CA ASP A 5 -8.19 8.49 3.31
C ASP A 5 -8.48 7.22 4.11
N PHE A 6 -8.09 6.05 3.60
CA PHE A 6 -8.18 4.81 4.37
C PHE A 6 -7.29 4.87 5.63
N ALA A 7 -6.05 5.35 5.51
CA ALA A 7 -5.21 5.53 6.69
C ALA A 7 -5.77 6.57 7.68
N ARG A 8 -6.49 7.59 7.19
CA ARG A 8 -7.18 8.57 8.04
C ARG A 8 -8.35 7.92 8.79
N SER A 9 -9.20 7.14 8.12
CA SER A 9 -10.33 6.46 8.77
C SER A 9 -9.85 5.50 9.87
N ILE A 10 -8.80 4.71 9.61
CA ILE A 10 -8.20 3.83 10.62
C ILE A 10 -7.68 4.62 11.84
N ARG A 11 -7.01 5.77 11.63
CA ARG A 11 -6.56 6.66 12.72
C ARG A 11 -7.72 7.29 13.48
N ALA A 12 -8.82 7.59 12.80
CA ALA A 12 -10.07 8.06 13.40
C ALA A 12 -10.84 6.93 14.14
N ARG A 13 -10.31 5.70 14.13
CA ARG A 13 -10.93 4.50 14.74
C ARG A 13 -12.28 4.14 14.11
N GLU A 14 -12.48 4.51 12.86
CA GLU A 14 -13.62 4.05 12.08
C GLU A 14 -13.52 2.54 11.84
N ARG A 15 -14.67 1.88 11.74
CA ARG A 15 -14.73 0.45 11.47
C ARG A 15 -14.28 0.18 10.04
N ALA A 16 -13.30 -0.70 9.87
CA ALA A 16 -12.91 -1.27 8.58
C ALA A 16 -13.10 -2.79 8.58
N VAL A 17 -13.76 -3.32 7.56
CA VAL A 17 -14.00 -4.74 7.35
C VAL A 17 -13.11 -5.21 6.20
N GLY A 18 -12.31 -6.25 6.44
CA GLY A 18 -11.45 -6.82 5.41
C GLY A 18 -11.60 -8.32 5.26
N TYR A 19 -11.07 -8.82 4.15
CA TYR A 19 -11.04 -10.24 3.83
C TYR A 19 -9.61 -10.78 3.82
N TRP A 20 -9.41 -12.00 4.30
CA TRP A 20 -8.09 -12.63 4.44
C TRP A 20 -7.88 -13.70 3.36
N VAL A 21 -6.79 -13.61 2.61
CA VAL A 21 -6.47 -14.51 1.50
C VAL A 21 -5.20 -15.28 1.81
N VAL A 22 -5.32 -16.61 1.85
CA VAL A 22 -4.20 -17.54 2.08
C VAL A 22 -3.86 -18.39 0.85
N LEU A 23 -4.75 -18.45 -0.14
CA LEU A 23 -4.60 -19.23 -1.36
C LEU A 23 -4.00 -18.37 -2.48
N ASP A 24 -2.98 -18.88 -3.16
CA ASP A 24 -2.36 -18.21 -4.31
C ASP A 24 -3.23 -18.37 -5.58
N ASP A 25 -4.36 -17.67 -5.60
CA ASP A 25 -5.30 -17.63 -6.73
C ASP A 25 -5.68 -16.17 -7.05
N PRO A 26 -5.03 -15.55 -8.06
CA PRO A 26 -5.33 -14.18 -8.45
C PRO A 26 -6.74 -14.01 -9.05
N VAL A 27 -7.32 -15.05 -9.66
CA VAL A 27 -8.68 -14.98 -10.23
C VAL A 27 -9.71 -14.88 -9.10
N ALA A 28 -9.59 -15.75 -8.08
CA ALA A 28 -10.44 -15.67 -6.90
C ALA A 28 -10.24 -14.35 -6.14
N THR A 29 -8.98 -13.90 -6.04
CA THR A 29 -8.62 -12.64 -5.37
C THR A 29 -9.26 -11.43 -6.05
N GLU A 30 -9.25 -11.35 -7.39
CA GLU A 30 -9.91 -10.25 -8.12
C GLU A 30 -11.42 -10.26 -7.88
N ARG A 31 -12.06 -11.43 -7.88
CA ARG A 31 -13.49 -11.56 -7.61
C ARG A 31 -13.83 -11.08 -6.19
N LEU A 32 -13.04 -11.47 -5.20
CA LEU A 32 -13.18 -11.02 -3.81
C LEU A 32 -13.00 -9.50 -3.68
N ALA A 33 -12.03 -8.92 -4.39
CA ALA A 33 -11.78 -7.49 -4.40
C ALA A 33 -12.88 -6.64 -5.06
N ARG A 34 -13.91 -7.27 -5.65
CA ARG A 34 -15.12 -6.61 -6.18
C ARG A 34 -16.33 -6.72 -5.24
N VAL A 35 -16.25 -7.51 -4.17
CA VAL A 35 -17.37 -7.73 -3.22
C VAL A 35 -17.68 -6.47 -2.40
N GLY A 36 -16.69 -5.58 -2.20
CA GLY A 36 -16.87 -4.34 -1.45
C GLY A 36 -16.34 -4.37 -0.01
N TYR A 37 -15.33 -5.21 0.28
CA TYR A 37 -14.56 -5.09 1.52
C TYR A 37 -13.73 -3.81 1.50
N ASP A 38 -13.46 -3.23 2.67
CA ASP A 38 -12.62 -2.04 2.76
C ASP A 38 -11.15 -2.35 2.41
N TYR A 39 -10.71 -3.56 2.74
CA TYR A 39 -9.39 -4.07 2.36
C TYR A 39 -9.38 -5.59 2.11
N VAL A 40 -8.44 -6.03 1.30
CA VAL A 40 -8.12 -7.44 1.11
C VAL A 40 -6.68 -7.65 1.57
N CYS A 41 -6.46 -8.60 2.47
CA CYS A 41 -5.15 -8.89 3.04
C CYS A 41 -4.61 -10.22 2.50
N LEU A 42 -3.48 -10.15 1.80
CA LEU A 42 -2.71 -11.33 1.42
C LEU A 42 -1.84 -11.80 2.58
N ASP A 43 -1.80 -13.09 2.86
CA ASP A 43 -1.07 -13.64 3.98
C ASP A 43 0.27 -14.25 3.55
N ALA A 44 1.36 -13.51 3.73
CA ALA A 44 2.70 -14.02 3.44
C ALA A 44 3.32 -14.81 4.61
N GLN A 45 2.68 -14.87 5.78
CA GLN A 45 3.21 -15.60 6.94
C GLN A 45 2.80 -17.07 6.94
N HIS A 46 1.53 -17.33 6.63
CA HIS A 46 0.98 -18.67 6.65
C HIS A 46 0.23 -19.03 5.36
N GLY A 47 0.07 -18.08 4.43
CA GLY A 47 -0.47 -18.37 3.11
C GLY A 47 0.55 -19.04 2.20
N LEU A 48 0.07 -19.44 1.04
CA LEU A 48 0.83 -20.23 0.05
C LEU A 48 1.59 -19.35 -0.95
N MET A 49 1.61 -18.02 -0.76
CA MET A 49 2.11 -17.06 -1.73
C MET A 49 3.60 -16.75 -1.54
N GLY A 50 4.38 -16.90 -2.60
CA GLY A 50 5.70 -16.28 -2.72
C GLY A 50 5.63 -14.83 -3.20
N TYR A 51 6.77 -14.24 -3.56
CA TYR A 51 6.82 -12.85 -4.05
C TYR A 51 6.00 -12.62 -5.33
N GLU A 52 6.06 -13.55 -6.30
CA GLU A 52 5.27 -13.45 -7.53
C GLU A 52 3.76 -13.57 -7.24
N GLY A 53 3.36 -14.49 -6.36
CA GLY A 53 1.97 -14.62 -5.90
C GLY A 53 1.45 -13.35 -5.24
N LEU A 54 2.25 -12.73 -4.35
CA LEU A 54 1.90 -11.43 -3.76
C LEU A 54 1.72 -10.34 -4.81
N ARG A 55 2.67 -10.21 -5.76
CA ARG A 55 2.58 -9.24 -6.85
C ARG A 55 1.32 -9.44 -7.70
N ASN A 56 1.02 -10.69 -8.06
CA ASN A 56 -0.16 -11.03 -8.86
C ASN A 56 -1.46 -10.79 -8.07
N GLY A 57 -1.48 -11.12 -6.78
CA GLY A 57 -2.60 -10.85 -5.89
C GLY A 57 -2.86 -9.35 -5.72
N PHE A 58 -1.82 -8.52 -5.58
CA PHE A 58 -2.00 -7.06 -5.50
C PHE A 58 -2.52 -6.48 -6.81
N LEU A 59 -2.04 -6.96 -7.96
CA LEU A 59 -2.58 -6.58 -9.27
C LEU A 59 -4.06 -6.95 -9.40
N ALA A 60 -4.44 -8.14 -8.91
CA ALA A 60 -5.84 -8.58 -8.89
C ALA A 60 -6.72 -7.71 -7.98
N ILE A 61 -6.22 -7.31 -6.81
CA ILE A 61 -6.95 -6.40 -5.91
C ILE A 61 -7.14 -5.02 -6.56
N ASP A 62 -6.09 -4.48 -7.18
CA ASP A 62 -6.13 -3.20 -7.89
C ASP A 62 -7.13 -3.23 -9.06
N ALA A 63 -7.16 -4.33 -9.82
CA ALA A 63 -8.13 -4.54 -10.90
C ALA A 63 -9.59 -4.61 -10.43
N GLY A 64 -9.82 -5.06 -9.17
CA GLY A 64 -11.13 -5.02 -8.54
C GLY A 64 -11.59 -3.62 -8.14
N ALA A 65 -10.64 -2.70 -7.90
CA ALA A 65 -10.81 -1.26 -7.65
C ALA A 65 -11.73 -0.84 -6.48
N THR A 66 -12.20 -1.77 -5.64
CA THR A 66 -13.04 -1.43 -4.47
C THR A 66 -12.32 -1.50 -3.12
N SER A 67 -11.29 -2.35 -3.00
CA SER A 67 -10.62 -2.65 -1.73
C SER A 67 -9.16 -2.20 -1.70
N GLN A 68 -8.66 -1.83 -0.52
CA GLN A 68 -7.23 -1.57 -0.33
C GLN A 68 -6.42 -2.88 -0.33
N ALA A 69 -5.28 -2.90 -1.01
CA ALA A 69 -4.37 -4.04 -1.03
C ALA A 69 -3.46 -4.06 0.21
N TRP A 70 -3.69 -5.00 1.13
CA TRP A 70 -2.91 -5.17 2.35
C TRP A 70 -2.18 -6.51 2.36
N VAL A 71 -1.17 -6.62 3.21
CA VAL A 71 -0.42 -7.86 3.38
C VAL A 71 0.00 -8.06 4.82
N ARG A 72 -0.11 -9.28 5.33
CA ARG A 72 0.63 -9.69 6.52
C ARG A 72 2.01 -10.17 6.08
N ALA A 73 3.05 -9.50 6.56
CA ALA A 73 4.43 -9.86 6.21
C ALA A 73 4.80 -11.25 6.74
N ALA A 74 5.71 -11.94 6.06
CA ALA A 74 6.19 -13.25 6.47
C ALA A 74 6.90 -13.22 7.84
N SER A 75 7.66 -12.15 8.07
CA SER A 75 8.38 -11.87 9.32
C SER A 75 8.49 -10.36 9.54
N ASN A 76 8.94 -9.95 10.74
CA ASN A 76 9.24 -8.56 11.07
C ASN A 76 10.64 -8.16 10.55
N GLU A 77 10.86 -8.28 9.24
CA GLU A 77 12.13 -8.01 8.56
C GLU A 77 12.01 -6.92 7.48
N ALA A 78 12.92 -5.94 7.49
CA ALA A 78 12.73 -4.69 6.76
C ALA A 78 12.78 -4.93 5.25
N ALA A 79 13.63 -5.87 4.85
CA ALA A 79 13.71 -6.33 3.47
C ALA A 79 12.40 -6.98 3.01
N GLY A 80 11.78 -7.84 3.84
CA GLY A 80 10.50 -8.48 3.52
C GLY A 80 9.37 -7.47 3.37
N ILE A 81 9.29 -6.51 4.30
CA ILE A 81 8.30 -5.44 4.28
C ILE A 81 8.51 -4.50 3.09
N GLY A 82 9.76 -4.09 2.83
CA GLY A 82 10.12 -3.28 1.67
C GLY A 82 9.72 -3.95 0.35
N ARG A 83 10.03 -5.24 0.19
CA ARG A 83 9.59 -6.03 -0.96
C ARG A 83 8.08 -6.05 -1.13
N ALA A 84 7.32 -6.25 -0.04
CA ALA A 84 5.86 -6.27 -0.11
C ALA A 84 5.29 -4.92 -0.54
N LEU A 85 5.87 -3.82 -0.04
CA LEU A 85 5.53 -2.46 -0.45
C LEU A 85 5.89 -2.18 -1.92
N ASP A 86 7.05 -2.65 -2.40
CA ASP A 86 7.47 -2.55 -3.79
C ASP A 86 6.57 -3.35 -4.74
N ALA A 87 6.07 -4.50 -4.29
CA ALA A 87 5.12 -5.32 -5.04
C ALA A 87 3.73 -4.67 -5.19
N GLY A 88 3.42 -3.61 -4.43
CA GLY A 88 2.18 -2.86 -4.55
C GLY A 88 1.30 -2.84 -3.30
N ALA A 89 1.77 -3.39 -2.17
CA ALA A 89 1.01 -3.29 -0.92
C ALA A 89 0.78 -1.82 -0.53
N THR A 90 -0.48 -1.52 -0.19
CA THR A 90 -0.88 -0.21 0.34
C THR A 90 -0.53 -0.08 1.82
N GLY A 91 -0.64 -1.18 2.56
CA GLY A 91 -0.32 -1.27 3.98
C GLY A 91 0.17 -2.67 4.34
N VAL A 92 0.91 -2.75 5.46
CA VAL A 92 1.52 -3.99 5.94
C VAL A 92 1.12 -4.23 7.40
N ILE A 93 0.67 -5.44 7.68
CA ILE A 93 0.47 -5.98 9.02
C ILE A 93 1.76 -6.69 9.40
N VAL A 94 2.43 -6.17 10.42
CA VAL A 94 3.69 -6.73 10.93
C VAL A 94 3.36 -7.79 11.98
N PRO A 95 3.78 -9.06 11.79
CA PRO A 95 3.50 -10.11 12.76
C PRO A 95 4.43 -10.02 13.99
N LEU A 96 4.02 -10.67 15.08
CA LEU A 96 4.87 -10.92 16.27
C LEU A 96 5.50 -9.65 16.87
N VAL A 97 4.74 -8.55 16.95
CA VAL A 97 5.18 -7.32 17.63
C VAL A 97 4.93 -7.45 19.12
N ASP A 98 5.97 -7.82 19.86
CA ASP A 98 5.98 -8.21 21.27
C ASP A 98 6.71 -7.21 22.19
N CYS A 99 7.55 -6.33 21.62
CA CYS A 99 8.16 -5.23 22.38
C CYS A 99 8.07 -3.88 21.64
N CYS A 100 8.07 -2.78 22.41
CA CYS A 100 8.06 -1.42 21.86
C CYS A 100 9.29 -1.12 20.97
N ALA A 101 10.41 -1.80 21.17
CA ALA A 101 11.62 -1.63 20.35
C ALA A 101 11.48 -2.27 18.94
N HIS A 102 10.63 -3.30 18.77
CA HIS A 102 10.34 -3.95 17.49
C HIS A 102 9.31 -3.20 16.64
N ARG A 103 8.89 -2.00 17.07
CA ARG A 103 7.86 -1.21 16.39
C ARG A 103 8.45 -0.52 15.17
N TRP A 104 8.42 -1.18 14.02
CA TRP A 104 8.47 -0.44 12.77
C TRP A 104 7.12 0.21 12.57
N ALA A 105 7.12 1.53 12.74
CA ALA A 105 5.93 2.35 12.61
C ALA A 105 5.23 2.02 11.29
N GLN A 106 3.94 1.69 11.39
CA GLN A 106 2.98 1.44 10.31
C GLN A 106 3.30 2.27 9.07
N GLN A 107 4.03 1.70 8.11
CA GLN A 107 4.28 2.34 6.82
C GLN A 107 3.11 2.01 5.91
N VAL A 108 2.05 2.80 6.01
CA VAL A 108 1.16 2.99 4.86
C VAL A 108 1.96 3.80 3.85
N ARG A 109 2.13 3.30 2.62
CA ARG A 109 2.80 4.08 1.56
C ARG A 109 2.06 5.41 1.38
N PRO A 110 2.60 6.55 1.81
CA PRO A 110 2.06 7.81 1.36
C PRO A 110 2.54 7.95 -0.09
N ARG A 111 1.63 7.93 -1.06
CA ARG A 111 1.97 8.56 -2.35
C ARG A 111 2.10 10.06 -2.06
N ALA A 112 3.30 10.49 -1.72
CA ALA A 112 3.67 11.89 -1.73
C ALA A 112 4.70 12.07 -2.83
N GLY A 113 4.42 12.98 -3.76
CA GLY A 113 5.47 13.58 -4.55
C GLY A 113 6.50 14.18 -3.60
N ARG A 114 7.59 13.47 -3.40
CA ARG A 114 8.91 13.96 -3.00
C ARG A 114 9.89 12.78 -3.08
N ASP A 115 10.86 13.00 -3.93
CA ASP A 115 12.22 12.48 -3.81
C ASP A 115 12.43 10.99 -4.12
N LEU A 116 12.40 10.69 -5.42
CA LEU A 116 13.29 9.70 -6.00
C LEU A 116 14.04 10.33 -7.19
N LEU A 117 15.38 10.27 -7.10
CA LEU A 117 16.44 10.70 -8.04
C LEU A 117 16.94 12.16 -7.92
N PRO A 118 18.28 12.40 -7.84
CA PRO A 118 18.85 13.73 -7.93
C PRO A 118 18.80 14.18 -9.40
N ALA A 119 17.68 14.76 -9.81
CA ALA A 119 17.64 15.50 -11.06
C ALA A 119 18.37 16.83 -10.85
N HIS A 120 19.53 16.99 -11.48
CA HIS A 120 20.22 18.28 -11.64
C HIS A 120 19.22 19.33 -12.18
N ARG A 121 18.67 20.17 -11.30
CA ARG A 121 17.81 21.28 -11.70
C ARG A 121 18.66 22.50 -12.02
N HIS A 122 18.96 22.69 -13.31
CA HIS A 122 19.24 24.03 -13.82
C HIS A 122 17.98 24.89 -13.63
N ARG A 123 18.04 25.85 -12.70
CA ARG A 123 17.00 26.87 -12.53
C ARG A 123 17.02 27.82 -13.74
N ARG A 124 16.05 27.71 -14.65
CA ARG A 124 15.69 28.82 -15.54
C ARG A 124 14.78 29.80 -14.77
N PRO A 125 15.09 31.12 -14.73
CA PRO A 125 14.18 32.09 -14.15
C PRO A 125 12.98 32.32 -15.07
N LEU A 126 11.78 32.42 -14.48
CA LEU A 126 10.53 32.74 -15.16
C LEU A 126 10.47 34.24 -15.49
N PRO A 127 10.05 34.64 -16.70
CA PRO A 127 9.88 36.05 -17.04
C PRO A 127 8.61 36.65 -16.40
N GLY A 128 8.76 37.89 -15.93
CA GLY A 128 7.78 38.63 -15.14
C GLY A 128 6.49 39.00 -15.88
N ARG A 129 5.40 39.09 -15.10
CA ARG A 129 4.08 39.55 -15.54
C ARG A 129 4.13 41.04 -15.91
N LEU A 130 3.88 41.37 -17.17
CA LEU A 130 3.48 42.71 -17.59
C LEU A 130 1.98 42.90 -17.33
N ARG A 131 1.66 43.87 -16.46
CA ARG A 131 0.30 44.40 -16.28
C ARG A 131 -0.12 45.11 -17.56
N ARG A 132 -1.33 44.81 -18.06
CA ARG A 132 -2.01 45.65 -19.06
C ARG A 132 -2.93 46.63 -18.33
N SER A 133 -2.83 47.90 -18.69
CA SER A 133 -3.81 48.95 -18.38
C SER A 133 -3.97 49.81 -19.62
N THR A 134 -5.26 50.05 -19.96
CA THR A 134 -5.85 50.88 -21.04
C THR A 134 -5.59 50.44 -22.47
#